data_AF-A0A659UQ05-F1
#
_entry.id   AF-A0A659UQ05-F1
#
_cell.length_a   1.000
_cell.length_b   1.000
_cell.length_c   1.000
_cell.angle_alpha   90.00
_cell.angle_beta   90.00
_cell.angle_gamma   90.00
#
_symmetry.space_group_name_H-M   'P 1'
#
loop_
_entity.id
_entity.type
_entity.pdbx_description
1 polymer ?
#
loop_
_entity_poly.entity_id
_entity_poly.type
_entity_poly.pdbx_seq_one_letter_code
_entity_poly.pdbx_strand_id
1 'polypeptide(L)'
;VDRDPTAVERLVALGATAAGSPAEAAARAGNAISCLPSPKVSEAVLAGPGGLLEGLPKGGTWIEMSTNGRDEIVRLAALASAKGIETLECPVTGGVHLAAAGKITALVGGDAARYERHRPAIEAMCAKSFMMGPIGSAAVIKVITNMME
;
A
#
# COMPACT_ATOMS: atom_id res chain seq x y z
N VAL A 1 11.28 2.27 3.55
CA VAL A 1 11.70 3.68 3.77
C VAL A 1 10.78 4.24 4.80
N ASP A 2 11.32 4.90 5.82
CA ASP A 2 10.55 5.58 6.85
C ASP A 2 11.27 6.88 7.21
N ARG A 3 10.54 7.86 7.74
CA ARG A 3 11.13 9.09 8.28
C ARG A 3 11.72 8.86 9.67
N ASP A 4 11.26 7.85 10.39
CA ASP A 4 11.87 7.41 11.64
C ASP A 4 13.09 6.50 11.34
N PRO A 5 14.32 6.96 11.60
CA PRO A 5 15.52 6.15 11.36
C PRO A 5 15.52 4.87 12.21
N THR A 6 14.93 4.91 13.41
CA THR A 6 14.84 3.75 14.31
C THR A 6 14.01 2.63 13.68
N ALA A 7 12.91 2.99 13.00
CA ALA A 7 12.07 2.03 12.30
C ALA A 7 12.83 1.36 11.15
N VAL A 8 13.66 2.12 10.41
CA VAL A 8 14.52 1.60 9.35
C VAL A 8 15.58 0.66 9.91
N GLU A 9 16.31 1.09 10.95
CA GLU A 9 17.38 0.31 11.58
C GLU A 9 16.90 -1.06 12.08
N ARG A 10 15.71 -1.11 12.70
CA ARG A 10 15.11 -2.38 13.14
C ARG A 10 14.90 -3.37 11.99
N LEU A 11 14.45 -2.89 10.82
CA LEU A 11 14.24 -3.75 9.66
C LEU A 11 15.57 -4.13 8.99
N VAL A 12 16.54 -3.22 8.96
CA VAL A 12 17.90 -3.52 8.46
C VAL A 12 18.56 -4.61 9.29
N ALA A 13 18.40 -4.59 10.61
CA ALA A 13 18.89 -5.66 11.50
C ALA A 13 18.25 -7.03 11.21
N LEU A 14 17.08 -7.06 10.56
CA LEU A 14 16.38 -8.27 10.11
C LEU A 14 16.69 -8.63 8.64
N GLY A 15 17.60 -7.91 7.99
CA GLY A 15 18.05 -8.19 6.62
C GLY A 15 17.41 -7.34 5.53
N ALA A 16 16.64 -6.30 5.87
CA ALA A 16 16.13 -5.35 4.88
C ALA A 16 17.24 -4.43 4.35
N THR A 17 17.08 -3.97 3.10
CA THR A 17 17.96 -2.96 2.50
C THR A 17 17.34 -1.57 2.67
N ALA A 18 18.05 -0.65 3.34
CA ALA A 18 17.63 0.74 3.44
C ALA A 18 17.67 1.46 2.08
N ALA A 19 16.83 2.48 1.93
CA ALA A 19 16.86 3.40 0.79
C ALA A 19 16.55 4.83 1.29
N GLY A 20 17.12 5.84 0.63
CA GLY A 20 17.01 7.25 1.00
C GLY A 20 15.70 7.91 0.57
N SER A 21 14.94 7.30 -0.35
CA SER A 21 13.64 7.82 -0.80
C SER A 21 12.67 6.72 -1.25
N PRO A 22 11.35 6.99 -1.30
CA PRO A 22 10.38 6.11 -1.92
C PRO A 22 10.76 5.72 -3.36
N ALA A 23 11.22 6.67 -4.17
CA ALA A 23 11.69 6.41 -5.54
C ALA A 23 12.84 5.41 -5.58
N GLU A 24 13.86 5.59 -4.73
CA GLU A 24 15.03 4.69 -4.68
C GLU A 24 14.62 3.27 -4.27
N ALA A 25 13.75 3.13 -3.26
CA ALA A 25 13.24 1.83 -2.86
C ALA A 25 12.43 1.15 -3.97
N ALA A 26 11.53 1.91 -4.60
CA ALA A 26 10.69 1.42 -5.69
C ALA A 26 11.48 0.98 -6.92
N ALA A 27 12.52 1.73 -7.29
CA ALA A 27 13.37 1.41 -8.43
C ALA A 27 14.12 0.07 -8.25
N ARG A 28 14.48 -0.26 -7.01
CA ARG A 28 15.15 -1.53 -6.67
C ARG A 28 14.17 -2.69 -6.59
N ALA A 29 12.98 -2.47 -6.02
CA ALA A 29 12.02 -3.54 -5.73
C ALA A 29 11.07 -3.84 -6.92
N GLY A 30 10.83 -2.87 -7.80
CA GLY A 30 9.87 -2.98 -8.91
C GLY A 30 8.39 -2.90 -8.49
N ASN A 31 8.09 -3.04 -7.20
CA ASN A 31 6.78 -2.88 -6.59
C ASN A 31 6.92 -2.19 -5.22
N ALA A 32 5.86 -1.58 -4.73
CA ALA A 32 5.86 -0.85 -3.46
C ALA A 32 4.57 -1.10 -2.68
N ILE A 33 4.71 -1.28 -1.36
CA ILE A 33 3.61 -1.28 -0.40
C ILE A 33 3.76 -0.05 0.48
N SER A 34 2.69 0.71 0.67
CA SER A 34 2.65 1.88 1.55
C SER A 34 1.58 1.73 2.63
N CYS A 35 1.93 2.15 3.84
CA CYS A 35 1.04 2.21 4.99
C CYS A 35 1.38 3.51 5.75
N LEU A 36 0.57 4.55 5.53
CA LEU A 36 0.90 5.93 5.84
C LEU A 36 -0.21 6.56 6.71
N PRO A 37 0.10 7.59 7.50
CA PRO A 37 -0.82 8.09 8.53
C PRO A 37 -1.97 8.94 7.99
N SER A 38 -1.95 9.35 6.71
CA SER A 38 -3.02 10.16 6.12
C SER A 38 -2.98 10.14 4.59
N PRO A 39 -4.12 10.45 3.93
CA PRO A 39 -4.18 10.57 2.48
C PRO A 39 -3.20 11.58 1.89
N LYS A 40 -3.00 12.72 2.57
CA LYS A 40 -2.01 13.73 2.16
C LYS A 40 -0.59 13.16 2.12
N VAL A 41 -0.25 12.28 3.04
CA VAL A 41 1.07 11.62 3.05
C VAL A 41 1.14 10.56 1.96
N SER A 42 0.06 9.81 1.70
CA SER A 42 -0.02 8.88 0.57
C SER A 42 0.20 9.57 -0.78
N GLU A 43 -0.44 10.72 -1.02
CA GLU A 43 -0.20 11.53 -2.21
C GLU A 43 1.26 11.99 -2.30
N ALA A 44 1.82 12.53 -1.22
CA ALA A 44 3.19 13.01 -1.21
C ALA A 44 4.22 11.89 -1.46
N VAL A 45 4.00 10.70 -0.90
CA VAL A 45 4.86 9.53 -1.12
C VAL A 45 4.70 8.97 -2.52
N LEU A 46 3.48 9.02 -3.09
CA LEU A 46 3.24 8.57 -4.46
C LEU A 46 3.85 9.54 -5.48
N ALA A 47 3.39 10.79 -5.47
CA ALA A 47 3.54 11.75 -6.56
C ALA A 47 4.38 12.99 -6.21
N GLY A 48 4.86 13.11 -4.97
CA GLY A 48 5.79 14.16 -4.58
C GLY A 48 7.22 13.91 -5.08
N PRO A 49 8.13 14.88 -4.90
CA PRO A 49 9.54 14.74 -5.29
C PRO A 49 10.21 13.53 -4.60
N GLY A 50 10.88 12.68 -5.37
CA GLY A 50 11.45 11.43 -4.87
C GLY A 50 10.37 10.38 -4.51
N GLY A 51 9.15 10.55 -5.02
CA GLY A 51 8.01 9.67 -4.79
C GLY A 51 8.03 8.40 -5.62
N LEU A 52 7.10 7.48 -5.33
CA LEU A 52 7.00 6.17 -5.98
C LEU A 52 6.85 6.27 -7.51
N LEU A 53 6.17 7.29 -8.03
CA LEU A 53 5.99 7.49 -9.47
C LEU A 53 7.29 7.76 -10.24
N GLU A 54 8.34 8.24 -9.55
CA GLU A 54 9.65 8.48 -10.14
C GLU A 54 10.54 7.24 -10.14
N GLY A 55 10.23 6.24 -9.30
CA GLY A 55 11.03 5.04 -9.12
C GLY A 55 10.42 3.75 -9.67
N LEU A 56 9.09 3.61 -9.63
CA LEU A 56 8.44 2.38 -10.09
C LEU A 56 8.59 2.21 -11.62
N PRO A 57 8.95 1.01 -12.10
CA PRO A 57 8.99 0.73 -13.53
C PRO A 57 7.56 0.64 -14.10
N LYS A 58 7.43 0.76 -15.43
CA LYS A 58 6.17 0.43 -16.11
C LYS A 58 5.78 -1.03 -15.83
N GLY A 59 4.51 -1.27 -15.49
CA GLY A 59 4.01 -2.56 -15.02
C GLY A 59 4.30 -2.82 -13.54
N GLY A 60 5.04 -1.94 -12.86
CA GLY A 60 5.23 -1.98 -11.42
C GLY A 60 3.93 -1.77 -10.65
N THR A 61 3.88 -2.28 -9.42
CA THR A 61 2.69 -2.28 -8.58
C THR A 61 2.84 -1.41 -7.36
N TRP A 62 1.98 -0.42 -7.24
CA TRP A 62 1.72 0.26 -5.98
C TRP A 62 0.55 -0.40 -5.25
N ILE A 63 0.79 -0.87 -4.02
CA ILE A 63 -0.20 -1.47 -3.12
C ILE A 63 -0.39 -0.51 -1.94
N GLU A 64 -1.54 0.16 -1.91
CA GLU A 64 -1.85 1.18 -0.91
C GLU A 64 -2.64 0.57 0.25
N MET A 65 -1.99 0.36 1.40
CA MET A 65 -2.60 -0.18 2.62
C MET A 65 -3.12 0.88 3.59
N SER A 66 -2.83 2.16 3.35
CA SER A 66 -3.34 3.24 4.20
C SER A 66 -4.85 3.42 4.03
N THR A 67 -5.47 4.07 5.01
CA THR A 67 -6.89 4.42 4.92
C THR A 67 -7.06 5.69 4.09
N ASN A 68 -7.70 5.56 2.93
CA ASN A 68 -8.02 6.66 2.02
C ASN A 68 -9.53 6.73 1.77
N GLY A 69 -10.02 7.90 1.37
CA GLY A 69 -11.37 8.02 0.82
C GLY A 69 -11.45 7.46 -0.60
N ARG A 70 -12.63 7.00 -1.01
CA ARG A 70 -12.86 6.42 -2.35
C ARG A 70 -12.39 7.33 -3.48
N ASP A 71 -12.80 8.59 -3.46
CA ASP A 71 -12.50 9.52 -4.56
C ASP A 71 -11.00 9.78 -4.67
N GLU A 72 -10.32 9.82 -3.52
CA GLU A 72 -8.89 10.03 -3.46
C GLU A 72 -8.10 8.85 -3.99
N ILE A 73 -8.40 7.61 -3.58
CA ILE A 73 -7.69 6.44 -4.09
C ILE A 73 -7.94 6.23 -5.59
N VAL A 74 -9.14 6.52 -6.09
CA VAL A 74 -9.44 6.50 -7.54
C VAL A 74 -8.60 7.54 -8.28
N ARG A 75 -8.50 8.77 -7.76
CA ARG A 75 -7.67 9.84 -8.33
C ARG A 75 -6.18 9.46 -8.34
N LEU A 76 -5.65 8.96 -7.23
CA LEU A 76 -4.24 8.55 -7.13
C LEU A 76 -3.93 7.35 -8.03
N ALA A 77 -4.84 6.38 -8.14
CA ALA A 77 -4.69 5.27 -9.08
C ALA A 77 -4.65 5.74 -10.54
N ALA A 78 -5.42 6.77 -10.90
CA ALA A 78 -5.36 7.36 -12.24
C ALA A 78 -4.00 8.05 -12.51
N LEU A 79 -3.43 8.74 -11.52
CA LEU A 79 -2.08 9.32 -11.62
C LEU A 79 -1.01 8.24 -11.82
N ALA A 80 -1.09 7.13 -11.06
CA ALA A 80 -0.21 5.98 -11.24
C ALA A 80 -0.36 5.37 -12.63
N SER A 81 -1.60 5.15 -13.08
CA SER A 81 -1.90 4.59 -14.40
C SER A 81 -1.35 5.45 -15.54
N ALA A 82 -1.39 6.78 -15.41
CA ALA A 82 -0.82 7.71 -16.41
C ALA A 82 0.71 7.55 -16.57
N LYS A 83 1.39 6.95 -15.59
CA LYS A 83 2.82 6.59 -15.65
C LYS A 83 3.06 5.14 -16.03
N GLY A 84 2.00 4.37 -16.31
CA GLY A 84 2.08 2.93 -16.58
C GLY A 84 2.32 2.10 -15.32
N ILE A 85 2.03 2.65 -14.14
CA ILE A 85 2.09 1.95 -12.85
C ILE A 85 0.67 1.51 -12.55
N GLU A 86 0.48 0.21 -12.35
CA GLU A 86 -0.84 -0.29 -12.00
C GLU A 86 -1.02 -0.14 -10.46
N THR A 87 -2.25 -0.07 -9.94
CA THR A 87 -2.55 0.09 -8.49
C THR A 87 -3.37 -1.07 -7.89
N LEU A 88 -3.17 -1.39 -6.60
CA LEU A 88 -4.09 -2.13 -5.74
C LEU A 88 -4.34 -1.29 -4.49
N GLU A 89 -5.59 -1.13 -4.07
CA GLU A 89 -5.88 -0.67 -2.71
C GLU A 89 -6.03 -1.88 -1.79
N CYS A 90 -5.51 -1.77 -0.58
CA CYS A 90 -5.42 -2.89 0.37
C CYS A 90 -5.60 -2.41 1.83
N PRO A 91 -6.60 -1.58 2.17
CA PRO A 91 -6.80 -1.18 3.57
C PRO A 91 -7.02 -2.39 4.47
N VAL A 92 -6.49 -2.32 5.69
CA VAL A 92 -6.52 -3.42 6.66
C VAL A 92 -7.47 -3.14 7.83
N THR A 93 -8.02 -4.20 8.43
CA THR A 93 -8.90 -4.14 9.61
C THR A 93 -8.47 -5.15 10.69
N GLY A 94 -8.83 -4.89 11.96
CA GLY A 94 -8.46 -5.70 13.14
C GLY A 94 -7.58 -4.98 14.19
N GLY A 95 -7.22 -3.72 13.97
CA GLY A 95 -6.46 -2.91 14.92
C GLY A 95 -4.99 -3.32 15.11
N VAL A 96 -4.26 -2.49 15.87
CA VAL A 96 -2.79 -2.61 16.05
C VAL A 96 -2.37 -3.91 16.74
N HIS A 97 -3.19 -4.43 17.67
CA HIS A 97 -2.90 -5.66 18.40
C HIS A 97 -2.91 -6.88 17.48
N LEU A 98 -3.85 -6.96 16.54
CA LEU A 98 -3.87 -8.04 15.55
C LEU A 98 -2.80 -7.84 14.48
N ALA A 99 -2.42 -6.59 14.17
CA ALA A 99 -1.37 -6.31 13.18
C ALA A 99 -0.02 -6.89 13.64
N ALA A 100 0.35 -6.67 14.90
CA ALA A 100 1.58 -7.20 15.48
C ALA A 100 1.64 -8.75 15.48
N ALA A 101 0.48 -9.40 15.47
CA ALA A 101 0.36 -10.86 15.42
C ALA A 101 0.16 -11.41 13.99
N GLY A 102 0.16 -10.57 12.96
CA GLY A 102 -0.15 -10.97 11.58
C GLY A 102 -1.60 -11.45 11.38
N LYS A 103 -2.52 -11.04 12.27
CA LYS A 103 -3.92 -11.50 12.32
C LYS A 103 -4.92 -10.51 11.72
N ILE A 104 -4.44 -9.43 11.13
CA ILE A 104 -5.28 -8.45 10.43
C ILE A 104 -5.87 -9.04 9.15
N THR A 105 -6.98 -8.45 8.73
CA THR A 105 -7.64 -8.78 7.46
C THR A 105 -7.41 -7.64 6.47
N ALA A 106 -6.96 -7.99 5.27
CA ALA A 106 -6.85 -7.06 4.15
C ALA A 106 -8.14 -7.05 3.31
N LEU A 107 -8.60 -5.86 2.96
CA LEU A 107 -9.69 -5.63 2.02
C LEU A 107 -9.07 -5.11 0.72
N VAL A 108 -9.17 -5.87 -0.37
CA VAL A 108 -8.43 -5.59 -1.60
C VAL A 108 -9.37 -5.06 -2.68
N GLY A 109 -9.07 -3.88 -3.21
CA GLY A 109 -9.74 -3.33 -4.38
C GLY A 109 -8.77 -3.26 -5.56
N GLY A 110 -9.26 -3.60 -6.76
CA GLY A 110 -8.50 -3.52 -8.00
C GLY A 110 -8.69 -4.73 -8.90
N ASP A 111 -7.68 -5.00 -9.74
CA ASP A 111 -7.70 -6.11 -10.68
C ASP A 111 -7.44 -7.46 -9.99
N ALA A 112 -8.22 -8.48 -10.34
CA ALA A 112 -8.15 -9.79 -9.71
C ALA A 112 -6.86 -10.57 -10.07
N ALA A 113 -6.44 -10.52 -11.33
CA ALA A 113 -5.19 -11.17 -11.75
C ALA A 113 -3.98 -10.52 -11.07
N ARG A 114 -4.07 -9.22 -10.81
CA ARG A 114 -3.06 -8.47 -10.09
C ARG A 114 -3.03 -8.78 -8.61
N TYR A 115 -4.19 -8.87 -7.97
CA TYR A 115 -4.27 -9.36 -6.60
C TYR A 115 -3.65 -10.76 -6.49
N GLU A 116 -3.96 -11.67 -7.41
CA GLU A 116 -3.39 -13.02 -7.41
C GLU A 116 -1.85 -13.02 -7.43
N ARG A 117 -1.24 -12.15 -8.24
CA ARG A 117 0.23 -11.98 -8.29
C ARG A 117 0.83 -11.53 -6.96
N HIS A 118 0.11 -10.71 -6.20
CA HIS A 118 0.60 -10.08 -4.95
C HIS A 118 0.04 -10.72 -3.68
N ARG A 119 -0.89 -11.68 -3.79
CA ARG A 119 -1.51 -12.35 -2.66
C ARG A 119 -0.48 -12.93 -1.67
N PRO A 120 0.61 -13.60 -2.11
CA PRO A 120 1.61 -14.12 -1.15
C PRO A 120 2.25 -13.04 -0.27
N ALA A 121 2.50 -11.85 -0.83
CA ALA A 121 3.07 -10.73 -0.05
C ALA A 121 2.04 -10.13 0.91
N ILE A 122 0.78 -10.04 0.49
CA ILE A 122 -0.32 -9.53 1.34
C ILE A 122 -0.59 -10.50 2.51
N GLU A 123 -0.66 -11.80 2.23
CA GLU A 123 -0.93 -12.85 3.23
C GLU A 123 0.27 -13.14 4.15
N ALA A 124 1.49 -12.69 3.78
CA ALA A 124 2.61 -12.68 4.71
C ALA A 124 2.43 -11.67 5.86
N MET A 125 1.59 -10.65 5.67
CA MET A 125 1.30 -9.61 6.67
C MET A 125 -0.10 -9.75 7.29
N CYS A 126 -1.02 -10.42 6.60
CA CYS A 126 -2.44 -10.52 6.95
C CYS A 126 -2.87 -11.97 7.04
N ALA A 127 -3.67 -12.33 8.05
CA ALA A 127 -4.20 -13.69 8.17
C ALA A 127 -5.22 -14.03 7.08
N LYS A 128 -5.88 -13.01 6.51
CA LYS A 128 -6.88 -13.14 5.44
C LYS A 128 -6.81 -11.94 4.52
N SER A 129 -7.11 -12.15 3.24
CA SER A 129 -7.34 -11.08 2.27
C SER A 129 -8.54 -11.40 1.39
N PHE A 130 -9.38 -10.38 1.16
CA PHE A 130 -10.63 -10.53 0.43
C PHE A 130 -10.74 -9.48 -0.68
N MET A 131 -11.12 -9.91 -1.88
CA MET A 131 -11.42 -8.99 -2.98
C MET A 131 -12.77 -8.31 -2.77
N MET A 132 -12.77 -6.98 -2.85
CA MET A 132 -13.93 -6.11 -2.65
C MET A 132 -14.53 -5.61 -3.97
N GLY A 133 -13.82 -5.82 -5.09
CA GLY A 133 -14.20 -5.32 -6.41
C GLY A 133 -13.14 -4.38 -6.99
N PRO A 134 -13.52 -3.47 -7.90
CA PRO A 134 -12.57 -2.52 -8.50
C PRO A 134 -12.04 -1.50 -7.49
N ILE A 135 -11.00 -0.74 -7.88
CA ILE A 135 -10.43 0.36 -7.08
C ILE A 135 -11.55 1.29 -6.57
N GLY A 136 -11.49 1.62 -5.29
CA GLY A 136 -12.44 2.42 -4.54
C GLY A 136 -13.45 1.59 -3.73
N SER A 137 -13.63 0.30 -4.04
CA SER A 137 -14.60 -0.57 -3.35
C SER A 137 -14.15 -0.89 -1.93
N ALA A 138 -12.85 -1.14 -1.71
CA ALA A 138 -12.33 -1.46 -0.39
C ALA A 138 -12.33 -0.22 0.51
N ALA A 139 -12.07 0.97 -0.03
CA ALA A 139 -12.17 2.22 0.72
C ALA A 139 -13.59 2.44 1.30
N VAL A 140 -14.65 2.18 0.51
CA VAL A 140 -16.04 2.30 0.98
C VAL A 140 -16.30 1.33 2.13
N ILE A 141 -15.92 0.06 1.97
CA ILE A 141 -16.14 -0.97 3.00
C ILE A 141 -15.32 -0.65 4.25
N LYS A 142 -14.08 -0.17 4.10
CA LYS A 142 -13.22 0.19 5.23
C LYS A 142 -13.83 1.31 6.08
N VAL A 143 -14.41 2.33 5.46
CA VAL A 143 -15.11 3.40 6.18
C VAL A 143 -16.28 2.83 6.99
N ILE A 144 -17.07 1.94 6.40
CA ILE A 144 -18.17 1.26 7.10
C ILE A 144 -17.64 0.46 8.30
N THR A 145 -16.57 -0.34 8.11
CA THR A 145 -16.00 -1.13 9.22
C THR A 145 -15.49 -0.26 10.35
N ASN A 146 -14.90 0.91 10.05
CA ASN A 146 -14.42 1.82 11.09
C ASN A 146 -15.54 2.53 11.86
N MET A 147 -16.75 2.62 11.31
CA MET A 147 -17.93 3.17 12.00
C MET A 147 -18.60 2.15 12.94
N MET A 148 -18.25 0.86 12.81
CA MET A 148 -18.81 -0.23 13.60
C MET A 148 -17.91 -0.65 14.77
N GLU A 149 -16.68 -0.16 14.80
CA GLU A 149 -15.70 -0.32 15.89
C GLU A 149 -15.79 0.84 16.89
#